data_AF-A0A954N8Z1-F1
#
_entry.id   AF-A0A954N8Z1-F1
#
_cell.length_a   1.000
_cell.length_b   1.000
_cell.length_c   1.000
_cell.angle_alpha   90.00
_cell.angle_beta   90.00
_cell.angle_gamma   90.00
#
_symmetry.space_group_name_H-M   'P 1'
#
loop_
_entity.id
_entity.type
_entity.pdbx_description
1 polymer ?
#
loop_
_entity_poly.entity_id
_entity_poly.type
_entity_poly.pdbx_seq_one_letter_code
_entity_poly.pdbx_strand_id
1 'polypeptide(L)'
;MRIDNAGSVGIGTPTPNATALLDLASTTRGLLLPRMTTAQRDAIASPAAGLVIFNTTANSLELRNSTAWVALGSGGGGGTTLPNCADGETIVRQSGDWVCSNMPD
;
A
#
# COMPACT_ATOMS: atom_id res chain seq x y z
N MET A 1 -4.03 8.09 23.22
CA MET A 1 -4.35 6.69 22.84
C MET A 1 -5.57 6.28 23.65
N ARG A 2 -6.61 5.77 22.98
CA ARG A 2 -7.78 5.16 23.61
C ARG A 2 -7.87 3.72 23.14
N ILE A 3 -8.19 2.82 24.05
CA ILE A 3 -8.64 1.46 23.74
C ILE A 3 -10.11 1.42 24.14
N ASP A 4 -10.99 1.11 23.20
CA ASP A 4 -12.43 1.01 23.49
C ASP A 4 -12.82 -0.37 24.02
N ASN A 5 -14.08 -0.53 24.44
CA ASN A 5 -14.59 -1.78 24.97
C ASN A 5 -14.65 -2.93 23.92
N ALA A 6 -14.51 -2.60 22.63
CA ALA A 6 -14.42 -3.58 21.55
C ALA A 6 -12.96 -3.98 21.24
N GLY A 7 -11.98 -3.34 21.88
CA GLY A 7 -10.55 -3.60 21.69
C GLY A 7 -9.92 -2.81 20.55
N SER A 8 -10.65 -1.86 19.93
CA SER A 8 -10.09 -0.99 18.90
C SER A 8 -9.25 0.12 19.51
N VAL A 9 -8.16 0.47 18.84
CA VAL A 9 -7.22 1.50 19.24
C VAL A 9 -7.43 2.77 18.42
N GLY A 10 -7.78 3.86 19.10
CA GLY A 10 -7.89 5.20 18.51
C GLY A 10 -6.74 6.11 18.94
N ILE A 11 -6.07 6.76 17.99
CA ILE A 11 -5.08 7.80 18.26
C ILE A 11 -5.43 9.07 17.48
N GLY A 12 -5.69 10.17 18.18
CA GLY A 12 -6.02 11.45 17.57
C GLY A 12 -7.48 11.60 17.12
N THR A 13 -8.31 10.56 17.29
CA THR A 13 -9.77 10.61 17.09
C THR A 13 -10.52 10.22 18.37
N PRO A 14 -11.60 10.94 18.75
CA PRO A 14 -12.46 10.55 19.85
C PRO A 14 -13.44 9.42 19.49
N THR A 15 -13.68 9.22 18.19
CA THR A 15 -14.63 8.25 17.64
C THR A 15 -13.93 7.46 16.53
N PRO A 16 -13.18 6.40 16.88
CA PRO A 16 -12.59 5.51 15.89
C PRO A 16 -13.64 4.97 14.92
N ASN A 17 -13.27 4.78 13.66
CA ASN A 17 -14.13 4.14 12.68
C ASN A 17 -14.54 2.73 13.16
N ALA A 18 -15.84 2.42 13.11
CA ALA A 18 -16.39 1.16 13.58
C ALA A 18 -15.84 -0.09 12.85
N THR A 19 -15.28 0.08 11.65
CA THR A 19 -14.68 -1.02 10.88
C THR A 19 -13.16 -1.10 11.04
N ALA A 20 -12.54 -0.28 11.90
CA ALA A 20 -11.10 -0.23 12.10
C ALA A 20 -10.70 -0.72 13.51
N LEU A 21 -9.76 -1.66 13.57
CA LEU A 21 -9.09 -2.02 14.83
C LEU A 21 -8.03 -0.99 15.24
N LEU A 22 -7.48 -0.22 14.29
CA LEU A 22 -6.57 0.89 14.53
C LEU A 22 -7.00 2.08 13.67
N ASP A 23 -7.37 3.19 14.32
CA ASP A 23 -7.72 4.44 13.65
C ASP A 23 -6.80 5.58 14.12
N LEU A 24 -6.17 6.26 13.17
CA LEU A 24 -5.16 7.29 13.37
C LEU A 24 -5.61 8.57 12.66
N ALA A 25 -5.89 9.61 13.42
CA ALA A 25 -6.22 10.94 12.88
C ALA A 25 -5.16 11.97 13.29
N SER A 26 -4.49 12.57 12.30
CA SER A 26 -3.54 13.66 12.51
C SER A 26 -3.35 14.46 11.23
N THR A 27 -3.13 15.77 11.36
CA THR A 27 -2.75 16.66 10.25
C THR A 27 -1.25 16.98 10.22
N THR A 28 -0.50 16.55 11.24
CA THR A 28 0.92 16.91 11.41
C THR A 28 1.86 15.72 11.60
N ARG A 29 1.32 14.51 11.76
CA ARG A 29 2.08 13.29 12.00
C ARG A 29 1.55 12.14 11.16
N GLY A 30 2.43 11.23 10.76
CA GLY A 30 2.08 10.00 10.05
C GLY A 30 2.29 8.74 10.89
N LEU A 31 1.97 7.59 10.30
CA LEU A 31 2.31 6.29 10.85
C LEU A 31 3.72 5.90 10.42
N LEU A 32 4.63 5.75 11.37
CA LEU A 32 5.95 5.18 11.11
C LEU A 32 5.89 3.66 11.33
N LEU A 33 5.96 2.91 10.23
CA LEU A 33 5.99 1.45 10.26
C LEU A 33 7.36 0.91 10.71
N PRO A 34 7.45 -0.37 11.14
CA PRO A 34 8.72 -0.99 11.44
C PRO A 34 9.72 -0.84 10.29
N ARG A 35 10.93 -0.36 10.62
CA ARG A 35 12.01 -0.11 9.66
C ARG A 35 13.10 -1.14 9.83
N MET A 36 13.54 -1.74 8.72
CA MET A 36 14.60 -2.74 8.73
C MET A 36 15.31 -2.83 7.37
N THR A 37 16.49 -3.42 7.33
CA THR A 37 17.20 -3.74 6.08
C THR A 37 16.59 -4.96 5.40
N THR A 38 16.91 -5.18 4.12
CA THR A 38 16.51 -6.40 3.39
C THR A 38 16.96 -7.66 4.14
N ALA A 39 18.19 -7.68 4.66
CA ALA A 39 18.71 -8.84 5.40
C ALA A 39 17.94 -9.10 6.70
N GLN A 40 17.54 -8.06 7.43
CA GLN A 40 16.74 -8.20 8.66
C GLN A 40 15.32 -8.68 8.35
N ARG A 41 14.72 -8.17 7.27
CA ARG A 41 13.41 -8.63 6.78
C ARG A 41 13.42 -10.11 6.40
N ASP A 42 14.46 -10.54 5.70
CA ASP A 42 14.61 -11.94 5.25
C ASP A 42 14.94 -12.89 6.40
N ALA A 43 15.45 -12.37 7.51
CA ALA A 43 15.67 -13.13 8.74
C ALA A 43 14.39 -13.36 9.57
N ILE A 44 13.25 -12.76 9.21
CA ILE A 44 11.97 -13.03 9.89
C ILE A 44 11.53 -14.46 9.56
N ALA A 45 11.51 -15.33 10.56
CA ALA A 45 11.04 -16.70 10.40
C ALA A 45 9.52 -16.75 10.21
N SER A 46 9.05 -17.45 9.17
CA SER A 46 7.62 -17.63 8.86
C SER A 46 6.79 -16.34 8.91
N PRO A 47 7.14 -15.32 8.09
CA PRO A 47 6.47 -14.03 8.12
C PRO A 47 5.00 -14.18 7.69
N ALA A 48 4.09 -13.63 8.49
CA ALA A 48 2.65 -13.68 8.20
C ALA A 48 2.30 -12.85 6.96
N ALA A 49 1.32 -13.33 6.17
CA ALA A 49 0.75 -12.52 5.10
C ALA A 49 0.02 -11.30 5.67
N GLY A 50 0.17 -10.14 5.02
CA GLY A 50 -0.36 -8.86 5.46
C GLY A 50 0.59 -8.01 6.32
N LEU A 51 1.79 -8.50 6.64
CA LEU A 51 2.80 -7.65 7.29
C LEU A 51 3.20 -6.50 6.37
N VAL A 52 3.37 -5.30 6.95
CA VAL A 52 3.83 -4.11 6.24
C VAL A 52 5.04 -3.54 6.97
N ILE A 53 6.13 -3.32 6.24
CA ILE A 53 7.38 -2.79 6.75
C ILE A 53 7.95 -1.74 5.80
N PHE A 54 8.82 -0.88 6.29
CA PHE A 54 9.63 -0.02 5.44
C PHE A 54 11.06 -0.58 5.33
N ASN A 55 11.44 -1.03 4.14
CA ASN A 55 12.76 -1.57 3.87
C ASN A 55 13.74 -0.42 3.61
N THR A 56 14.66 -0.20 4.54
CA THR A 56 15.63 0.90 4.45
C THR A 56 16.74 0.66 3.43
N THR A 57 16.96 -0.58 3.02
CA THR A 57 17.94 -0.92 1.98
C THR A 57 17.36 -0.68 0.59
N ALA A 58 16.11 -1.10 0.36
CA ALA A 58 15.40 -0.87 -0.90
C ALA A 58 14.75 0.52 -0.99
N ASN A 59 14.72 1.26 0.12
CA ASN A 59 14.03 2.55 0.29
C ASN A 59 12.56 2.48 -0.17
N SER A 60 11.88 1.41 0.21
CA SER A 60 10.52 1.11 -0.24
C SER A 60 9.64 0.62 0.90
N LEU A 61 8.35 0.88 0.78
CA LEU A 61 7.33 0.22 1.60
C LEU A 61 7.12 -1.18 1.05
N GLU A 62 7.15 -2.22 1.88
CA GLU A 62 6.97 -3.60 1.43
C GLU A 62 5.86 -4.31 2.23
N LEU A 63 5.03 -5.06 1.51
CA LEU A 63 3.98 -5.91 2.05
C LEU A 63 4.34 -7.38 1.85
N ARG A 64 4.17 -8.19 2.89
CA ARG A 64 4.27 -9.65 2.77
C ARG A 64 2.96 -10.19 2.21
N ASN A 65 2.97 -10.71 0.98
CA ASN A 65 1.83 -11.48 0.47
C ASN A 65 1.91 -12.93 0.99
N SER A 66 1.27 -13.93 0.36
CA SER A 66 1.39 -15.32 0.80
C SER A 66 2.75 -15.96 0.50
N THR A 67 3.50 -15.51 -0.50
CA THR A 67 4.74 -16.15 -0.98
C THR A 67 6.02 -15.29 -0.93
N ALA A 68 5.92 -13.97 -1.04
CA ALA A 68 7.04 -13.04 -1.13
C ALA A 68 6.76 -11.67 -0.49
N TRP A 69 7.83 -10.90 -0.30
CA TRP A 69 7.77 -9.46 -0.02
C TRP A 69 7.59 -8.69 -1.33
N VAL A 70 6.61 -7.79 -1.37
CA VAL A 70 6.26 -6.97 -2.54
C VAL A 70 6.42 -5.50 -2.20
N ALA A 71 7.20 -4.77 -2.98
CA ALA A 71 7.32 -3.32 -2.84
C ALA A 71 6.03 -2.63 -3.30
N LEU A 72 5.46 -1.79 -2.43
CA LEU A 72 4.31 -0.95 -2.69
C LEU A 72 4.78 0.40 -3.24
N GLY A 73 4.18 0.85 -4.34
CA GLY A 73 4.47 2.17 -4.94
C GLY A 73 5.77 2.26 -5.72
N SER A 74 6.51 1.15 -5.88
CA SER A 74 7.58 1.05 -6.88
C SER A 74 6.93 1.07 -8.27
N GLY A 75 6.90 2.24 -8.90
CA GLY A 75 6.67 2.37 -10.34
C GLY A 75 7.81 1.69 -11.10
N GLY A 76 7.73 0.36 -11.18
CA GLY A 76 8.74 -0.48 -11.80
C GLY A 76 8.18 -1.86 -12.13
N GLY A 77 7.25 -1.92 -13.08
CA GLY A 77 7.01 -3.12 -13.91
C GLY A 77 6.21 -4.28 -13.30
N GLY A 78 5.06 -4.01 -12.69
CA GLY A 78 4.14 -5.08 -12.25
C GLY A 78 2.66 -4.68 -12.20
N GLY A 79 2.37 -3.39 -12.06
CA GLY A 79 1.11 -2.82 -12.54
C GLY A 79 1.29 -2.52 -14.02
N THR A 80 0.37 -2.99 -14.85
CA THR A 80 0.25 -2.54 -16.23
C THR A 80 0.43 -1.03 -16.26
N THR A 81 1.47 -0.52 -16.92
CA THR A 81 1.60 0.93 -17.13
C THR A 81 0.38 1.35 -17.90
N LEU A 82 -0.64 1.83 -17.19
CA LEU A 82 -1.77 2.45 -17.84
C LEU A 82 -1.24 3.75 -18.42
N PRO A 83 -1.38 3.96 -19.73
CA PRO A 83 -0.95 5.21 -20.33
C PRO A 83 -1.75 6.36 -19.71
N ASN A 84 -1.08 7.49 -19.49
CA ASN A 84 -1.75 8.71 -19.03
C ASN A 84 -2.52 9.31 -20.22
N CYS A 85 -3.79 8.97 -20.33
CA CYS A 85 -4.65 9.42 -21.43
C CYS A 85 -5.10 10.86 -21.23
N ALA A 86 -5.23 11.60 -22.33
CA ALA A 86 -5.76 12.96 -22.32
C ALA A 86 -7.26 12.98 -21.99
N ASP A 87 -7.78 14.16 -21.63
CA ASP A 87 -9.23 14.33 -21.43
C ASP A 87 -10.00 13.92 -22.70
N GLY A 88 -10.94 13.00 -22.56
CA GLY A 88 -11.74 12.46 -23.69
C GLY A 88 -11.21 11.15 -24.29
N GLU A 89 -10.06 10.67 -23.85
CA GLU A 89 -9.53 9.35 -24.22
C GLU A 89 -9.93 8.28 -23.19
N THR A 90 -10.11 7.05 -23.66
CA THR A 90 -10.34 5.88 -22.82
C THR A 90 -9.18 4.90 -22.93
N ILE A 91 -8.84 4.27 -21.81
CA ILE A 91 -7.82 3.22 -21.75
C ILE A 91 -8.44 1.92 -22.31
N VAL A 92 -7.90 1.42 -23.42
CA VAL A 92 -8.34 0.16 -24.06
C VAL A 92 -7.18 -0.83 -24.16
N ARG A 93 -7.49 -2.13 -24.22
CA ARG A 93 -6.48 -3.17 -24.49
C ARG A 93 -6.33 -3.33 -26.00
N GLN A 94 -5.14 -3.03 -26.54
CA GLN A 94 -4.78 -3.31 -27.92
C GLN A 94 -3.49 -4.13 -27.98
N SER A 95 -3.50 -5.22 -28.73
CA SER A 95 -2.32 -6.08 -28.96
C SER A 95 -1.59 -6.55 -27.69
N GLY A 96 -2.30 -6.67 -26.56
CA GLY A 96 -1.76 -7.11 -25.26
C GLY A 96 -1.39 -5.96 -24.31
N ASP A 97 -1.19 -4.75 -24.85
CA ASP A 97 -0.83 -3.55 -24.11
C ASP A 97 -2.04 -2.65 -23.85
N TRP A 98 -1.91 -1.76 -22.87
CA TRP A 98 -2.89 -0.71 -22.60
C TRP A 98 -2.51 0.54 -23.37
N VAL A 99 -3.41 1.03 -24.21
CA VAL A 99 -3.23 2.25 -25.03
C VAL A 99 -4.39 3.21 -24.79
N CYS A 100 -4.14 4.50 -25.04
CA CYS A 100 -5.19 5.51 -25.07
C CYS A 100 -5.85 5.51 -26.45
N SER A 101 -7.18 5.49 -26.49
CA SER A 101 -7.94 5.66 -27.72
C SER A 101 -9.10 6.60 -27.51
N ASN A 102 -9.38 7.43 -28.52
CA ASN A 102 -10.63 8.18 -28.59
C ASN A 102 -11.80 7.19 -28.64
N MET A 103 -12.83 7.45 -27.86
CA MET A 103 -14.10 6.74 -28.01
C MET A 103 -14.65 7.07 -29.40
N PRO A 104 -14.96 6.08 -30.27
CA PRO A 104 -15.64 6.38 -31.52
C PRO A 104 -17.07 6.86 -31.22
N ASP A 105 -17.47 7.95 -31.87
CA ASP A 105 -18.83 8.51 -31.83
C ASP A 105 -19.90 7.47 -32.18
#